data_AF-A0AAU2KCW8-F1
#
_entry.id   AF-A0AAU2KCW8-F1
#
_cell.length_a   1.000
_cell.length_b   1.000
_cell.length_c   1.000
_cell.angle_alpha   90.00
_cell.angle_beta   90.00
_cell.angle_gamma   90.00
#
_symmetry.space_group_name_H-M   'P 1'
#
loop_
_entity.id
_entity.type
_entity.pdbx_description
1 polymer ?
#
loop_
_entity_poly.entity_id
_entity_poly.type
_entity_poly.pdbx_seq_one_letter_code
_entity_poly.pdbx_strand_id
1 'polypeptide(L)'
;MNRLVRAETRRLLRHPLALTLAALFVFGSLYCAWVSQNMASYNIQQVQSNLDFLPASCESKQNTPEQKAKCLAEVPLQAVGLERIQDRFVAEGVRAAQAQHPAGALLWTVRLMTSVPGLALLVMLAAFSVAGEWTRGSIVPLLLYESRLSRLLAAKALAVWVWSLALLCASAAVTAAFGLLYGRGAYPLPSPGALGTVLADTALGVLAGAAVLAGAAAVAVALGALLRQPMRTFLAGMLVLVLVVRTSAAPGLGAWLPGGALADLVGFGAVDGVWDHFWISTDPSTVPVLLRVLPTLVLIGLLWLGLDRLNRTRDRA
;
A
#
# COMPACT_ATOMS: atom_id res chain seq x y z
N MET A 1 28.81 -1.02 -11.83
CA MET A 1 27.45 -1.05 -11.25
C MET A 1 27.48 -0.95 -9.72
N ASN A 2 28.06 -1.92 -9.00
CA ASN A 2 27.98 -1.99 -7.52
C ASN A 2 28.49 -0.74 -6.78
N ARG A 3 29.60 -0.14 -7.22
CA ARG A 3 30.13 1.10 -6.61
C ARG A 3 29.17 2.29 -6.78
N LEU A 4 28.53 2.40 -7.95
CA LEU A 4 27.59 3.48 -8.29
C LEU A 4 26.30 3.35 -7.46
N VAL A 5 25.71 2.14 -7.41
CA VAL A 5 24.52 1.87 -6.60
C VAL A 5 24.80 2.17 -5.12
N ARG A 6 25.96 1.74 -4.60
CA ARG A 6 26.34 2.01 -3.20
C ARG A 6 26.49 3.50 -2.91
N ALA A 7 27.05 4.28 -3.83
CA ALA A 7 27.20 5.72 -3.69
C ALA A 7 25.84 6.43 -3.67
N GLU A 8 24.96 6.11 -4.62
CA GLU A 8 23.60 6.66 -4.69
C GLU A 8 22.77 6.28 -3.46
N THR A 9 22.87 5.03 -3.01
CA THR A 9 22.16 4.56 -1.80
C THR A 9 22.65 5.31 -0.56
N ARG A 10 23.97 5.48 -0.37
CA ARG A 10 24.53 6.27 0.73
C ARG A 10 24.10 7.73 0.69
N ARG A 11 23.98 8.29 -0.52
CA ARG A 11 23.51 9.65 -0.72
C ARG A 11 22.05 9.80 -0.30
N LEU A 12 21.18 8.88 -0.72
CA LEU A 12 19.77 8.87 -0.31
C LEU A 12 19.62 8.69 1.20
N LEU A 13 20.36 7.77 1.82
CA LEU A 13 20.32 7.53 3.27
C LEU A 13 20.74 8.73 4.12
N ARG A 14 21.45 9.70 3.55
CA ARG A 14 21.87 10.94 4.23
C ARG A 14 21.11 12.17 3.74
N HIS A 15 20.24 12.01 2.76
CA HIS A 15 19.55 13.14 2.15
C HIS A 15 18.42 13.60 3.09
N PRO A 16 18.36 14.89 3.45
CA PRO A 16 17.40 15.37 4.45
C PRO A 16 15.96 15.06 4.05
N LEU A 17 15.59 15.29 2.78
CA LEU A 17 14.26 14.93 2.27
C LEU A 17 13.94 13.43 2.46
N ALA A 18 14.90 12.54 2.19
CA ALA A 18 14.67 11.10 2.33
C ALA A 18 14.48 10.75 3.81
N LEU A 19 15.29 11.31 4.70
CA LEU A 19 15.16 11.10 6.14
C LEU A 19 13.83 11.64 6.69
N THR A 20 13.42 12.85 6.29
CA THR A 20 12.11 13.41 6.67
C THR A 20 10.98 12.52 6.17
N LEU A 21 11.04 12.04 4.93
CA LEU A 21 10.03 11.14 4.39
C LEU A 21 10.00 9.79 5.09
N ALA A 22 11.16 9.23 5.42
CA ALA A 22 11.25 8.02 6.21
C ALA A 22 10.57 8.19 7.57
N ALA A 23 10.88 9.29 8.28
CA ALA A 23 10.25 9.58 9.57
C ALA A 23 8.72 9.73 9.43
N LEU A 24 8.25 10.53 8.47
CA LEU A 24 6.82 10.71 8.22
C LEU A 24 6.11 9.38 7.92
N PHE A 25 6.73 8.53 7.10
CA PHE A 25 6.15 7.22 6.78
C PHE A 25 6.11 6.30 7.98
N VAL A 26 7.20 6.22 8.77
CA VAL A 26 7.25 5.36 9.96
C VAL A 26 6.21 5.81 10.99
N PHE A 27 6.12 7.11 11.29
CA PHE A 27 5.11 7.64 12.20
C PHE A 27 3.68 7.48 11.66
N GLY A 28 3.47 7.73 10.37
CA GLY A 28 2.18 7.52 9.73
C GLY A 28 1.76 6.04 9.74
N SER A 29 2.69 5.12 9.50
CA SER A 29 2.44 3.68 9.55
C SER A 29 2.07 3.23 10.96
N LEU A 30 2.80 3.71 11.97
CA LEU A 30 2.51 3.45 13.37
C LEU A 30 1.13 4.00 13.77
N TYR A 31 0.81 5.23 13.34
CA TYR A 31 -0.49 5.85 13.58
C TYR A 31 -1.62 5.03 12.95
N CYS A 32 -1.48 4.61 11.68
CA CYS A 32 -2.47 3.75 11.01
C CYS A 32 -2.63 2.40 11.73
N ALA A 33 -1.54 1.80 12.20
CA ALA A 33 -1.59 0.56 12.97
C ALA A 33 -2.32 0.73 14.31
N TRP A 34 -2.05 1.83 15.02
CA TRP A 34 -2.71 2.16 16.28
C TRP A 34 -4.22 2.40 16.09
N VAL A 35 -4.60 3.28 15.16
CA VAL A 35 -6.00 3.59 14.88
C VAL A 35 -6.76 2.33 14.45
N SER A 36 -6.18 1.51 13.59
CA SER A 36 -6.83 0.27 13.13
C SER A 36 -7.05 -0.72 14.27
N GLN A 37 -6.08 -0.90 15.16
CA GLN A 37 -6.22 -1.81 16.30
C GLN A 37 -7.26 -1.29 17.31
N ASN A 38 -7.22 0.02 17.60
CA ASN A 38 -8.16 0.67 18.52
C ASN A 38 -9.59 0.57 18.01
N MET A 39 -9.83 0.93 16.74
CA MET A 39 -11.16 0.86 16.13
C MET A 39 -11.70 -0.57 16.05
N ALA A 40 -10.87 -1.53 15.61
CA ALA A 40 -11.31 -2.92 15.52
C ALA A 40 -11.66 -3.50 16.89
N SER A 41 -10.84 -3.27 17.91
CA SER A 41 -11.09 -3.75 19.27
C SER A 41 -12.37 -3.12 19.84
N TYR A 42 -12.56 -1.81 19.66
CA TYR A 42 -13.77 -1.10 20.07
C TYR A 42 -15.03 -1.64 19.37
N ASN A 43 -15.00 -1.81 18.06
CA ASN A 43 -16.16 -2.30 17.29
C ASN A 43 -16.57 -3.72 17.70
N ILE A 44 -15.60 -4.62 17.93
CA ILE A 44 -15.87 -5.99 18.40
C ILE A 44 -16.52 -5.94 19.80
N GLN A 45 -15.94 -5.18 20.72
CA GLN A 45 -16.46 -5.04 22.09
C GLN A 45 -17.87 -4.41 22.09
N GLN A 46 -18.10 -3.40 21.25
CA GLN A 46 -19.39 -2.72 21.17
C GLN A 46 -20.49 -3.66 20.67
N VAL A 47 -20.24 -4.45 19.62
CA VAL A 47 -21.25 -5.40 19.11
C VAL A 47 -21.50 -6.53 20.09
N GLN A 48 -20.45 -7.04 20.74
CA GLN A 48 -20.60 -8.04 21.79
C GLN A 48 -21.44 -7.52 22.96
N SER A 49 -21.16 -6.29 23.41
CA SER A 49 -21.98 -5.62 24.44
C SER A 49 -23.44 -5.45 24.02
N ASN A 50 -23.71 -5.19 22.74
CA ASN A 50 -25.09 -5.09 22.22
C ASN A 50 -25.79 -6.45 22.20
N LEU A 51 -25.07 -7.52 21.83
CA LEU A 51 -25.58 -8.90 21.88
C LEU A 51 -25.92 -9.31 23.32
N ASP A 52 -25.04 -9.00 24.27
CA ASP A 52 -25.26 -9.30 25.69
C ASP A 52 -26.43 -8.47 26.29
N PHE A 53 -26.61 -7.23 25.82
CA PHE A 53 -27.66 -6.33 26.29
C PHE A 53 -29.04 -6.63 25.68
N LEU A 54 -29.12 -7.25 24.50
CA LEU A 54 -30.37 -7.53 23.78
C LEU A 54 -31.45 -8.19 24.66
N PRO A 55 -31.20 -9.31 25.36
CA PRO A 55 -32.21 -9.92 26.23
C PRO A 55 -32.57 -9.03 27.43
N ALA A 56 -31.58 -8.34 28.00
CA ALA A 56 -31.77 -7.44 29.13
C ALA A 56 -32.61 -6.20 28.77
N SER A 57 -32.54 -5.75 27.51
CA SER A 57 -33.34 -4.64 27.00
C SER A 57 -34.85 -4.90 27.07
N CYS A 58 -35.27 -6.16 27.07
CA CYS A 58 -36.67 -6.55 27.22
C CYS A 58 -37.18 -6.49 28.68
N GLU A 59 -36.29 -6.30 29.67
CA GLU A 59 -36.61 -6.31 31.11
C GLU A 59 -37.03 -4.95 31.68
N SER A 60 -37.79 -4.14 30.92
CA SER A 60 -38.32 -2.87 31.42
C SER A 60 -39.42 -3.10 32.48
N LYS A 61 -39.34 -2.36 33.59
CA LYS A 61 -40.37 -2.33 34.66
C LYS A 61 -41.73 -1.83 34.18
N GLN A 62 -41.80 -1.22 33.00
CA GLN A 62 -43.02 -0.66 32.41
C GLN A 62 -43.72 -1.64 31.45
N ASN A 63 -43.06 -2.75 31.07
CA ASN A 63 -43.63 -3.72 30.12
C ASN A 63 -44.60 -4.67 30.81
N THR A 64 -45.75 -4.93 30.19
CA THR A 64 -46.61 -6.04 30.61
C THR A 64 -45.95 -7.39 30.32
N PRO A 65 -46.37 -8.49 30.98
CA PRO A 65 -45.83 -9.83 30.71
C PRO A 65 -45.94 -10.23 29.23
N GLU A 66 -47.02 -9.85 28.56
CA GLU A 66 -47.21 -10.10 27.12
C GLU A 66 -46.24 -9.30 26.25
N GLN A 67 -45.97 -8.03 26.60
CA GLN A 67 -45.00 -7.19 25.90
C GLN A 67 -43.56 -7.74 26.07
N LYS A 68 -43.22 -8.21 27.28
CA LYS A 68 -41.94 -8.89 27.54
C LYS A 68 -41.80 -10.15 26.68
N ALA A 69 -42.83 -11.00 26.64
CA ALA A 69 -42.81 -12.22 25.84
C ALA A 69 -42.67 -11.94 24.33
N LYS A 70 -43.36 -10.92 23.81
CA LYS A 70 -43.22 -10.47 22.41
C LYS A 70 -41.82 -9.96 22.11
N CYS A 71 -41.24 -9.13 22.99
CA CYS A 71 -39.88 -8.64 22.84
C CYS A 71 -38.86 -9.79 22.79
N LEU A 72 -38.94 -10.73 23.74
CA LEU A 72 -38.05 -11.89 23.79
C LEU A 72 -38.19 -12.81 22.57
N ALA A 73 -39.38 -12.87 21.95
CA ALA A 73 -39.59 -13.63 20.72
C ALA A 73 -38.90 -12.98 19.50
N GLU A 74 -38.66 -11.66 19.50
CA GLU A 74 -37.97 -10.95 18.43
C GLU A 74 -36.44 -10.92 18.61
N VAL A 75 -35.94 -11.15 19.84
CA VAL A 75 -34.50 -11.17 20.15
C VAL A 75 -33.70 -12.08 19.21
N PRO A 76 -34.11 -13.33 18.89
CA PRO A 76 -33.35 -14.18 17.97
C PRO A 76 -33.16 -13.56 16.58
N LEU A 77 -34.18 -12.85 16.06
CA LEU A 77 -34.08 -12.20 14.75
C LEU A 77 -33.10 -11.02 14.78
N GLN A 78 -33.12 -10.23 15.85
CA GLN A 78 -32.20 -9.11 16.05
C GLN A 78 -30.76 -9.59 16.29
N ALA A 79 -30.60 -10.67 17.04
CA ALA A 79 -29.31 -11.32 17.30
C ALA A 79 -28.63 -11.75 16.00
N VAL A 80 -29.35 -12.40 15.07
CA VAL A 80 -28.80 -12.77 13.75
C VAL A 80 -28.26 -11.56 12.98
N GLY A 81 -28.91 -10.39 13.09
CA GLY A 81 -28.42 -9.16 12.48
C GLY A 81 -27.10 -8.69 13.09
N LEU A 82 -27.00 -8.70 14.42
CA LEU A 82 -25.80 -8.29 15.15
C LEU A 82 -24.65 -9.30 15.02
N GLU A 83 -24.94 -10.60 14.96
CA GLU A 83 -23.95 -11.66 14.71
C GLU A 83 -23.27 -11.47 13.34
N ARG A 84 -24.03 -11.14 12.29
CA ARG A 84 -23.44 -10.81 10.97
C ARG A 84 -22.52 -9.58 11.02
N ILE A 85 -22.88 -8.59 11.83
CA ILE A 85 -22.04 -7.40 12.03
C ILE A 85 -20.78 -7.79 12.83
N GLN A 86 -20.92 -8.65 13.83
CA GLN A 86 -19.81 -9.18 14.61
C GLN A 86 -18.83 -9.93 13.73
N ASP A 87 -19.29 -10.83 12.87
CA ASP A 87 -18.45 -11.59 11.92
C ASP A 87 -17.60 -10.66 11.05
N ARG A 88 -18.21 -9.58 10.56
CA ARG A 88 -17.49 -8.55 9.78
C ARG A 88 -16.42 -7.85 10.62
N PHE A 89 -16.74 -7.40 11.82
CA PHE A 89 -15.76 -6.73 12.69
C PHE A 89 -14.66 -7.67 13.18
N VAL A 90 -14.96 -8.95 13.39
CA VAL A 90 -13.96 -9.98 13.69
C VAL A 90 -13.02 -10.15 12.50
N ALA A 91 -13.53 -10.23 11.26
CA ALA A 91 -12.71 -10.32 10.06
C ALA A 91 -11.79 -9.09 9.87
N GLU A 92 -12.30 -7.88 10.13
CA GLU A 92 -11.50 -6.65 10.17
C GLU A 92 -10.45 -6.69 11.29
N GLY A 93 -10.83 -7.19 12.47
CA GLY A 93 -9.95 -7.38 13.62
C GLY A 93 -8.78 -8.34 13.35
N VAL A 94 -9.02 -9.44 12.64
CA VAL A 94 -7.98 -10.40 12.21
C VAL A 94 -6.93 -9.70 11.34
N ARG A 95 -7.33 -8.76 10.49
CA ARG A 95 -6.41 -7.99 9.64
C ARG A 95 -5.64 -6.95 10.43
N ALA A 96 -6.30 -6.22 11.33
CA ALA A 96 -5.65 -5.29 12.25
C ALA A 96 -4.64 -6.02 13.17
N ALA A 97 -4.94 -7.26 13.56
CA ALA A 97 -4.06 -8.11 14.35
C ALA A 97 -2.77 -8.51 13.62
N GLN A 98 -2.71 -8.37 12.29
CA GLN A 98 -1.44 -8.56 11.56
C GLN A 98 -0.37 -7.58 12.06
N ALA A 99 -0.73 -6.34 12.38
CA ALA A 99 0.20 -5.35 12.96
C ALA A 99 0.71 -5.75 14.36
N GLN A 100 0.01 -6.66 15.05
CA GLN A 100 0.43 -7.22 16.35
C GLN A 100 1.34 -8.45 16.21
N HIS A 101 1.54 -8.98 15.01
CA HIS A 101 2.38 -10.15 14.75
C HIS A 101 3.67 -9.75 14.02
N PRO A 102 4.88 -10.23 14.41
CA PRO A 102 6.13 -9.79 13.77
C PRO A 102 6.16 -9.97 12.24
N ALA A 103 5.73 -11.15 11.75
CA ALA A 103 5.61 -11.38 10.32
C ALA A 103 4.45 -10.58 9.69
N GLY A 104 3.32 -10.45 10.40
CA GLY A 104 2.15 -9.72 9.90
C GLY A 104 2.42 -8.22 9.78
N ALA A 105 3.25 -7.65 10.66
CA ALA A 105 3.65 -6.24 10.63
C ALA A 105 4.48 -5.93 9.37
N LEU A 106 5.24 -6.91 8.87
CA LEU A 106 5.91 -6.78 7.58
C LEU A 106 4.89 -6.69 6.44
N LEU A 107 3.93 -7.62 6.38
CA LEU A 107 2.86 -7.58 5.37
C LEU A 107 2.04 -6.27 5.45
N TRP A 108 1.70 -5.83 6.67
CA TRP A 108 1.01 -4.58 6.95
C TRP A 108 1.75 -3.37 6.34
N THR A 109 3.05 -3.30 6.58
CA THR A 109 3.88 -2.18 6.09
C THR A 109 4.15 -2.27 4.60
N VAL A 110 4.26 -3.47 4.02
CA VAL A 110 4.28 -3.67 2.56
C VAL A 110 3.03 -3.03 1.95
N ARG A 111 1.84 -3.43 2.42
CA ARG A 111 0.56 -2.95 1.89
C ARG A 111 0.43 -1.43 1.99
N LEU A 112 0.89 -0.83 3.09
CA LEU A 112 0.89 0.62 3.23
C LEU A 112 1.89 1.29 2.28
N MET A 113 3.10 0.74 2.12
CA MET A 113 4.13 1.30 1.25
C MET A 113 3.78 1.21 -0.24
N THR A 114 3.02 0.20 -0.64
CA THR A 114 2.53 0.02 -2.01
C THR A 114 1.19 0.71 -2.28
N SER A 115 0.54 1.24 -1.24
CA SER A 115 -0.65 2.08 -1.40
C SER A 115 -0.28 3.50 -1.87
N VAL A 116 -1.30 4.30 -2.23
CA VAL A 116 -1.12 5.67 -2.73
C VAL A 116 -0.16 6.53 -1.90
N PRO A 117 -0.28 6.66 -0.57
CA PRO A 117 0.65 7.49 0.22
C PRO A 117 2.11 6.99 0.13
N GLY A 118 2.34 5.68 0.14
CA GLY A 118 3.68 5.11 0.01
C GLY A 118 4.29 5.32 -1.38
N LEU A 119 3.49 5.14 -2.44
CA LEU A 119 3.96 5.41 -3.81
C LEU A 119 4.16 6.91 -4.09
N ALA A 120 3.30 7.78 -3.54
CA ALA A 120 3.46 9.23 -3.63
C ALA A 120 4.78 9.69 -3.00
N LEU A 121 5.17 9.08 -1.88
CA LEU A 121 6.45 9.31 -1.24
C LEU A 121 7.61 8.94 -2.17
N LEU A 122 7.55 7.78 -2.83
CA LEU A 122 8.60 7.37 -3.79
C LEU A 122 8.69 8.29 -5.00
N VAL A 123 7.54 8.70 -5.55
CA VAL A 123 7.48 9.68 -6.63
C VAL A 123 8.14 10.98 -6.20
N MET A 124 7.83 11.47 -5.00
CA MET A 124 8.43 12.69 -4.47
C MET A 124 9.94 12.52 -4.28
N LEU A 125 10.39 11.42 -3.68
CA LEU A 125 11.81 11.14 -3.48
C LEU A 125 12.57 11.15 -4.81
N ALA A 126 12.09 10.40 -5.80
CA ALA A 126 12.71 10.32 -7.12
C ALA A 126 12.67 11.66 -7.87
N ALA A 127 11.58 12.42 -7.77
CA ALA A 127 11.47 13.74 -8.38
C ALA A 127 12.57 14.69 -7.89
N PHE A 128 12.81 14.75 -6.58
CA PHE A 128 13.80 15.66 -6.01
C PHE A 128 15.23 15.11 -6.01
N SER A 129 15.41 13.79 -6.01
CA SER A 129 16.73 13.16 -6.07
C SER A 129 17.27 13.02 -7.50
N VAL A 130 16.40 12.89 -8.51
CA VAL A 130 16.79 12.75 -9.92
C VAL A 130 16.60 14.06 -10.66
N ALA A 131 15.36 14.56 -10.78
CA ALA A 131 15.08 15.78 -11.52
C ALA A 131 15.74 17.01 -10.85
N GLY A 132 15.88 16.99 -9.53
CA GLY A 132 16.58 18.03 -8.78
C GLY A 132 18.07 18.14 -9.10
N GLU A 133 18.72 17.07 -9.59
CA GLU A 133 20.11 17.15 -10.04
C GLU A 133 20.27 17.90 -11.35
N TRP A 134 19.27 17.82 -12.23
CA TRP A 134 19.24 18.60 -13.47
C TRP A 134 19.07 20.08 -13.17
N THR A 135 18.13 20.42 -12.28
CA THR A 135 17.88 21.82 -11.90
C THR A 135 19.06 22.45 -11.17
N ARG A 136 19.79 21.68 -10.33
CA ARG A 136 20.98 22.17 -9.60
C ARG A 136 22.28 22.07 -10.40
N GLY A 137 22.25 21.56 -11.63
CA GLY A 137 23.44 21.34 -12.46
C GLY A 137 24.38 20.22 -11.98
N SER A 138 24.07 19.53 -10.87
CA SER A 138 24.92 18.47 -10.32
C SER A 138 24.94 17.20 -11.17
N ILE A 139 24.04 17.08 -12.15
CA ILE A 139 24.00 15.93 -13.08
C ILE A 139 25.17 15.95 -14.08
N VAL A 140 25.69 17.12 -14.44
CA VAL A 140 26.78 17.26 -15.42
C VAL A 140 28.05 16.54 -14.95
N PRO A 141 28.60 16.80 -13.74
CA PRO A 141 29.78 16.08 -13.27
C PRO A 141 29.54 14.56 -13.10
N LEU A 142 28.30 14.14 -12.82
CA LEU A 142 27.94 12.72 -12.79
C LEU A 142 28.02 12.06 -14.17
N LEU A 143 27.56 12.75 -15.22
CA LEU A 143 27.64 12.26 -16.60
C LEU A 143 29.06 12.30 -17.16
N LEU A 144 29.92 13.20 -16.65
CA LEU A 144 31.35 13.19 -16.98
C LEU A 144 32.07 11.98 -16.38
N TYR A 145 31.65 11.50 -15.21
CA TYR A 145 32.21 10.31 -14.57
C TYR A 145 31.63 9.00 -15.13
N GLU A 146 30.33 8.95 -15.43
CA GLU A 146 29.66 7.82 -16.08
C GLU A 146 28.93 8.29 -17.32
N SER A 147 29.53 8.06 -18.50
CA SER A 147 29.00 8.51 -19.79
C SER A 147 27.70 7.81 -20.21
N ARG A 148 27.42 6.63 -19.65
CA ARG A 148 26.22 5.84 -19.99
C ARG A 148 25.05 6.22 -19.10
N LEU A 149 24.18 7.10 -19.61
CA LEU A 149 22.96 7.54 -18.94
C LEU A 149 22.09 6.35 -18.44
N SER A 150 21.97 5.27 -19.21
CA SER A 150 21.18 4.10 -18.83
C SER A 150 21.70 3.42 -17.55
N ARG A 151 23.03 3.35 -17.35
CA ARG A 151 23.63 2.76 -16.14
C ARG A 151 23.43 3.67 -14.94
N LEU A 152 23.50 4.99 -15.14
CA LEU A 152 23.22 5.97 -14.10
C LEU A 152 21.76 5.90 -13.64
N LEU A 153 20.80 5.88 -14.57
CA LEU A 153 19.38 5.79 -14.25
C LEU A 153 19.03 4.45 -13.59
N ALA A 154 19.59 3.33 -14.07
CA ALA A 154 19.42 2.03 -13.42
C ALA A 154 19.97 2.03 -11.99
N ALA A 155 21.13 2.65 -11.75
CA ALA A 155 21.68 2.76 -10.40
C ALA A 155 20.83 3.63 -9.47
N LYS A 156 20.23 4.72 -9.97
CA LYS A 156 19.31 5.55 -9.20
C LYS A 156 18.00 4.83 -8.89
N ALA A 157 17.44 4.08 -9.85
CA ALA A 157 16.25 3.26 -9.63
C ALA A 157 16.52 2.16 -8.58
N LEU A 158 17.64 1.46 -8.68
CA LEU A 158 18.06 0.48 -7.68
C LEU A 158 18.28 1.12 -6.30
N ALA A 159 18.86 2.32 -6.23
CA ALA A 159 19.06 3.01 -4.96
C ALA A 159 17.73 3.43 -4.31
N VAL A 160 16.76 3.94 -5.08
CA VAL A 160 15.41 4.26 -4.59
C VAL A 160 14.68 2.99 -4.13
N TRP A 161 14.81 1.90 -4.87
CA TRP A 161 14.22 0.61 -4.50
C TRP A 161 14.84 0.02 -3.23
N VAL A 162 16.16 0.00 -3.11
CA VAL A 162 16.84 -0.46 -1.88
C VAL A 162 16.47 0.43 -0.69
N TRP A 163 16.37 1.74 -0.90
CA TRP A 163 15.94 2.67 0.13
C TRP A 163 14.50 2.38 0.58
N SER A 164 13.58 2.07 -0.34
CA SER A 164 12.20 1.74 0.00
C SER A 164 12.08 0.42 0.76
N LEU A 165 12.88 -0.59 0.40
CA LEU A 165 12.95 -1.85 1.15
C LEU A 165 13.51 -1.64 2.57
N ALA A 166 14.54 -0.80 2.72
CA ALA A 166 15.09 -0.47 4.04
C ALA A 166 14.07 0.28 4.91
N LEU A 167 13.32 1.22 4.32
CA LEU A 167 12.23 1.92 5.00
C LEU A 167 11.13 0.94 5.44
N LEU A 168 10.78 0.00 4.57
CA LEU A 168 9.78 -1.03 4.85
C LEU A 168 10.21 -1.87 6.06
N CYS A 169 11.45 -2.37 6.08
CA CYS A 169 11.97 -3.12 7.23
C CYS A 169 11.98 -2.30 8.52
N ALA A 170 12.40 -1.02 8.46
CA ALA A 170 12.42 -0.14 9.62
C ALA A 170 10.99 0.12 10.15
N SER A 171 10.05 0.43 9.26
CA SER A 171 8.65 0.61 9.62
C SER A 171 8.04 -0.67 10.18
N ALA A 172 8.33 -1.83 9.59
CA ALA A 172 7.85 -3.13 10.06
C ALA A 172 8.35 -3.43 11.47
N ALA A 173 9.63 -3.14 11.75
CA ALA A 173 10.22 -3.31 13.07
C ALA A 173 9.55 -2.41 14.13
N VAL A 174 9.28 -1.14 13.79
CA VAL A 174 8.57 -0.22 14.69
C VAL A 174 7.14 -0.69 14.94
N THR A 175 6.40 -1.07 13.90
CA THR A 175 5.03 -1.58 14.02
C THR A 175 4.98 -2.88 14.81
N ALA A 176 5.91 -3.82 14.57
CA ALA A 176 6.02 -5.07 15.31
C ALA A 176 6.35 -4.82 16.80
N ALA A 177 7.29 -3.90 17.09
CA ALA A 177 7.62 -3.53 18.46
C ALA A 177 6.41 -2.92 19.19
N PHE A 178 5.70 -1.99 18.55
CA PHE A 178 4.46 -1.45 19.09
C PHE A 178 3.42 -2.53 19.35
N GLY A 179 3.19 -3.42 18.37
CA GLY A 179 2.23 -4.51 18.47
C GLY A 179 2.55 -5.48 19.62
N LEU A 180 3.82 -5.86 19.77
CA LEU A 180 4.28 -6.78 20.82
C LEU A 180 4.28 -6.15 22.22
N LEU A 181 4.74 -4.90 22.34
CA LEU A 181 4.98 -4.26 23.64
C LEU A 181 3.72 -3.58 24.21
N TYR A 182 2.80 -3.15 23.36
CA TYR A 182 1.62 -2.39 23.77
C TYR A 182 0.33 -2.90 23.12
N GLY A 183 0.33 -3.05 21.78
CA GLY A 183 -0.87 -3.31 20.99
C GLY A 183 -1.67 -4.53 21.46
N ARG A 184 -1.01 -5.69 21.66
CA ARG A 184 -1.68 -6.93 22.11
C ARG A 184 -2.38 -6.81 23.47
N GLY A 185 -1.81 -6.04 24.39
CA GLY A 185 -2.35 -5.87 25.74
C GLY A 185 -3.46 -4.82 25.78
N ALA A 186 -3.26 -3.69 25.09
CA ALA A 186 -4.22 -2.59 25.08
C ALA A 186 -5.45 -2.87 24.17
N TYR A 187 -5.26 -3.63 23.09
CA TYR A 187 -6.27 -3.91 22.08
C TYR A 187 -6.31 -5.41 21.79
N PRO A 188 -7.03 -6.21 22.60
CA PRO A 188 -7.16 -7.64 22.37
C PRO A 188 -7.93 -7.85 21.05
N LEU A 189 -7.27 -8.50 20.10
CA LEU A 189 -7.81 -8.82 18.77
C LEU A 189 -7.72 -10.33 18.50
N PRO A 190 -8.61 -10.87 17.66
CA PRO A 190 -8.54 -12.27 17.23
C PRO A 190 -7.21 -12.56 16.53
N SER A 191 -6.72 -13.79 16.69
CA SER A 191 -5.47 -14.23 16.06
C SER A 191 -5.54 -14.07 14.53
N PRO A 192 -4.47 -13.58 13.87
CA PRO A 192 -4.41 -13.49 12.41
C PRO A 192 -4.40 -14.86 11.69
N GLY A 193 -4.30 -15.96 12.43
CA GLY A 193 -4.33 -17.34 11.91
C GLY A 193 -3.16 -18.18 12.42
N ALA A 194 -2.98 -19.37 11.82
CA ALA A 194 -1.85 -20.23 12.12
C ALA A 194 -0.54 -19.59 11.63
N LEU A 195 0.56 -19.79 12.36
CA LEU A 195 1.85 -19.18 12.02
C LEU A 195 2.29 -19.47 10.58
N GLY A 196 2.09 -20.70 10.10
CA GLY A 196 2.45 -21.12 8.75
C GLY A 196 1.71 -20.35 7.65
N THR A 197 0.43 -20.06 7.83
CA THR A 197 -0.37 -19.29 6.85
C THR A 197 0.06 -17.83 6.85
N VAL A 198 0.24 -17.23 8.03
CA VAL A 198 0.72 -15.85 8.17
C VAL A 198 2.08 -15.66 7.50
N LEU A 199 3.00 -16.61 7.66
CA LEU A 199 4.32 -16.57 7.01
C LEU A 199 4.23 -16.70 5.49
N ALA A 200 3.41 -17.63 4.99
CA ALA A 200 3.21 -17.81 3.55
C ALA A 200 2.61 -16.55 2.89
N ASP A 201 1.56 -15.99 3.49
CA ASP A 201 0.92 -14.76 3.03
C ASP A 201 1.87 -13.57 3.07
N THR A 202 2.67 -13.47 4.14
CA THR A 202 3.69 -12.43 4.27
C THR A 202 4.74 -12.57 3.18
N ALA A 203 5.23 -13.79 2.90
CA ALA A 203 6.25 -14.01 1.88
C ALA A 203 5.75 -13.62 0.49
N LEU A 204 4.53 -14.04 0.13
CA LEU A 204 3.90 -13.68 -1.14
C LEU A 204 3.68 -12.17 -1.24
N GLY A 205 3.15 -11.55 -0.19
CA GLY A 205 2.92 -10.11 -0.14
C GLY A 205 4.22 -9.30 -0.24
N VAL A 206 5.29 -9.74 0.42
CA VAL A 206 6.62 -9.07 0.36
C VAL A 206 7.20 -9.16 -1.05
N LEU A 207 7.14 -10.32 -1.71
CA LEU A 207 7.61 -10.47 -3.10
C LEU A 207 6.81 -9.59 -4.07
N ALA A 208 5.48 -9.63 -3.94
CA ALA A 208 4.57 -8.79 -4.71
C ALA A 208 4.88 -7.30 -4.51
N GLY A 209 4.96 -6.85 -3.26
CA GLY A 209 5.24 -5.47 -2.93
C GLY A 209 6.63 -5.03 -3.38
N ALA A 210 7.65 -5.88 -3.22
CA ALA A 210 9.00 -5.58 -3.72
C ALA A 210 9.01 -5.36 -5.24
N ALA A 211 8.23 -6.15 -6.01
CA ALA A 211 8.08 -5.98 -7.44
C ALA A 211 7.36 -4.67 -7.81
N VAL A 212 6.27 -4.32 -7.10
CA VAL A 212 5.56 -3.04 -7.28
C VAL A 212 6.48 -1.86 -6.99
N LEU A 213 7.23 -1.89 -5.89
CA LEU A 213 8.17 -0.84 -5.52
C LEU A 213 9.32 -0.71 -6.54
N ALA A 214 9.79 -1.81 -7.13
CA ALA A 214 10.80 -1.78 -8.19
C ALA A 214 10.26 -1.09 -9.45
N GLY A 215 9.05 -1.45 -9.87
CA GLY A 215 8.37 -0.81 -10.99
C GLY A 215 8.14 0.68 -10.76
N ALA A 216 7.62 1.05 -9.59
CA ALA A 216 7.39 2.44 -9.21
C ALA A 216 8.69 3.26 -9.18
N ALA A 217 9.77 2.70 -8.62
CA ALA A 217 11.08 3.34 -8.61
C ALA A 217 11.61 3.59 -10.04
N ALA A 218 11.50 2.59 -10.93
CA ALA A 218 11.91 2.72 -12.31
C ALA A 218 11.12 3.81 -13.06
N VAL A 219 9.79 3.80 -12.94
CA VAL A 219 8.91 4.80 -13.56
C VAL A 219 9.20 6.20 -13.03
N ALA A 220 9.33 6.37 -11.72
CA ALA A 220 9.57 7.67 -11.11
C ALA A 220 10.94 8.25 -11.48
N VAL A 221 11.98 7.41 -11.54
CA VAL A 221 13.32 7.82 -12.00
C VAL A 221 13.31 8.18 -13.48
N ALA A 222 12.60 7.41 -14.32
CA ALA A 222 12.46 7.71 -15.74
C ALA A 222 11.74 9.06 -15.96
N LEU A 223 10.63 9.31 -15.25
CA LEU A 223 9.94 10.60 -15.28
C LEU A 223 10.87 11.74 -14.87
N GLY A 224 11.69 11.56 -13.82
CA GLY A 224 12.64 12.57 -13.38
C GLY A 224 13.73 12.89 -14.40
N ALA A 225 14.20 11.88 -15.13
CA ALA A 225 15.17 12.03 -16.20
C ALA A 225 14.58 12.72 -17.46
N LEU A 226 13.31 12.44 -17.77
CA LEU A 226 12.60 13.00 -18.92
C LEU A 226 12.20 14.45 -18.68
N LEU A 227 11.59 14.74 -17.53
CA LEU A 227 11.01 16.05 -17.24
C LEU A 227 12.02 17.05 -16.67
N ARG A 228 13.11 16.56 -16.04
CA ARG A 228 14.27 17.35 -15.56
C ARG A 228 13.96 18.50 -14.59
N GLN A 229 12.71 18.59 -14.15
CA GLN A 229 12.23 19.56 -13.17
C GLN A 229 11.49 18.82 -12.04
N PRO A 230 11.86 19.01 -10.75
CA PRO A 230 11.25 18.31 -9.62
C PRO A 230 9.73 18.44 -9.57
N MET A 231 9.20 19.66 -9.64
CA MET A 231 7.76 19.89 -9.54
C MET A 231 6.97 19.26 -10.67
N ARG A 232 7.45 19.39 -11.92
CA ARG A 232 6.80 18.73 -13.07
C ARG A 232 6.85 17.22 -12.94
N THR A 233 7.96 16.67 -12.46
CA THR A 233 8.12 15.23 -12.22
C THR A 233 7.16 14.74 -11.16
N PHE A 234 7.05 15.45 -10.04
CA PHE A 234 6.12 15.11 -8.98
C PHE A 234 4.67 15.15 -9.45
N LEU A 235 4.26 16.25 -10.10
CA LEU A 235 2.89 16.40 -10.62
C LEU A 235 2.55 15.33 -11.67
N ALA A 236 3.46 15.06 -12.60
CA ALA A 236 3.26 14.00 -13.60
C ALA A 236 3.20 12.61 -12.97
N GLY A 237 4.07 12.32 -11.99
CA GLY A 237 4.03 11.07 -11.25
C GLY A 237 2.75 10.89 -10.43
N MET A 238 2.26 11.95 -9.80
CA MET A 238 0.97 11.94 -9.11
C MET A 238 -0.20 11.74 -10.08
N LEU A 239 -0.17 12.38 -11.24
CA LEU A 239 -1.17 12.16 -12.28
C LEU A 239 -1.17 10.70 -12.76
N VAL A 240 0.00 10.13 -13.01
CA VAL A 240 0.14 8.70 -13.36
C VAL A 240 -0.42 7.81 -12.26
N LEU A 241 -0.10 8.09 -11.00
CA LEU A 241 -0.61 7.33 -9.86
C LEU A 241 -2.15 7.41 -9.78
N VAL A 242 -2.73 8.60 -9.92
CA VAL A 242 -4.19 8.78 -9.96
C VAL A 242 -4.81 8.01 -11.11
N LEU A 243 -4.23 8.04 -12.30
CA LEU A 243 -4.73 7.29 -13.45
C LEU A 243 -4.69 5.78 -13.17
N VAL A 244 -3.58 5.27 -12.62
CA VAL A 244 -3.46 3.86 -12.23
C VAL A 244 -4.54 3.48 -11.22
N VAL A 245 -4.72 4.25 -10.14
CA VAL A 245 -5.77 3.98 -9.14
C VAL A 245 -7.16 4.05 -9.76
N ARG A 246 -7.45 5.04 -10.62
CA ARG A 246 -8.75 5.14 -11.28
C ARG A 246 -9.06 3.93 -12.16
N THR A 247 -8.04 3.30 -12.73
CA THR A 247 -8.26 2.09 -13.52
C THR A 247 -8.68 0.88 -12.70
N SER A 248 -8.41 0.81 -11.39
CA SER A 248 -8.88 -0.31 -10.55
C SER A 248 -10.39 -0.26 -10.26
N ALA A 249 -11.00 0.92 -10.40
CA ALA A 249 -12.41 1.17 -10.17
C ALA A 249 -13.25 1.17 -11.46
N ALA A 250 -12.66 0.80 -12.61
CA ALA A 250 -13.36 0.77 -13.89
C ALA A 250 -14.27 -0.48 -13.97
N PRO A 251 -15.61 -0.33 -14.02
CA PRO A 251 -16.52 -1.48 -13.98
C PRO A 251 -16.27 -2.45 -15.14
N GLY A 252 -16.08 -3.74 -14.83
CA GLY A 252 -15.90 -4.82 -15.80
C GLY A 252 -14.52 -4.88 -16.46
N LEU A 253 -13.71 -3.83 -16.33
CA LEU A 253 -12.36 -3.75 -16.90
C LEU A 253 -11.27 -3.62 -15.82
N GLY A 254 -11.64 -3.29 -14.57
CA GLY A 254 -10.69 -2.92 -13.53
C GLY A 254 -9.65 -4.00 -13.25
N ALA A 255 -10.09 -5.26 -13.22
CA ALA A 255 -9.24 -6.43 -13.10
C ALA A 255 -8.10 -6.51 -14.13
N TRP A 256 -8.34 -6.02 -15.35
CA TRP A 256 -7.47 -6.14 -16.53
C TRP A 256 -6.61 -4.91 -16.76
N LEU A 257 -6.87 -3.84 -16.03
CA LEU A 257 -6.09 -2.62 -16.10
C LEU A 257 -5.01 -2.60 -15.02
N PRO A 258 -3.94 -1.79 -15.17
CA PRO A 258 -2.81 -1.77 -14.25
C PRO A 258 -3.22 -1.55 -12.80
N GLY A 259 -4.25 -0.73 -12.58
CA GLY A 259 -4.81 -0.46 -11.26
C GLY A 259 -5.25 -1.72 -10.52
N GLY A 260 -6.19 -2.46 -11.11
CA GLY A 260 -6.75 -3.66 -10.46
C GLY A 260 -5.76 -4.82 -10.44
N ALA A 261 -4.93 -4.96 -11.49
CA ALA A 261 -3.88 -5.96 -11.50
C ALA A 261 -2.84 -5.77 -10.37
N LEU A 262 -2.43 -4.52 -10.11
CA LEU A 262 -1.53 -4.19 -8.99
C LEU A 262 -2.23 -4.30 -7.63
N ALA A 263 -3.50 -3.90 -7.55
CA ALA A 263 -4.31 -4.02 -6.33
C ALA A 263 -4.44 -5.48 -5.90
N ASP A 264 -4.81 -6.36 -6.83
CA ASP A 264 -4.93 -7.80 -6.58
C ASP A 264 -3.57 -8.44 -6.25
N LEU A 265 -2.49 -8.00 -6.92
CA LEU A 265 -1.14 -8.50 -6.67
C LEU A 265 -0.70 -8.28 -5.22
N VAL A 266 -1.04 -7.13 -4.63
CA VAL A 266 -0.68 -6.80 -3.24
C VAL A 266 -1.79 -7.17 -2.24
N GLY A 267 -2.95 -7.59 -2.75
CA GLY A 267 -4.10 -8.03 -1.96
C GLY A 267 -4.92 -6.89 -1.35
N PHE A 268 -5.14 -5.82 -2.12
CA PHE A 268 -6.11 -4.76 -1.78
C PHE A 268 -7.53 -5.22 -2.11
N GLY A 269 -8.47 -4.94 -1.21
CA GLY A 269 -9.87 -5.35 -1.29
C GLY A 269 -10.83 -4.19 -1.54
N ALA A 270 -12.11 -4.45 -1.28
CA ALA A 270 -13.17 -3.48 -1.48
C ALA A 270 -13.19 -2.43 -0.36
N VAL A 271 -13.25 -2.81 0.93
CA VAL A 271 -13.13 -1.90 2.10
C VAL A 271 -12.88 -2.70 3.39
N ASP A 272 -11.76 -3.40 3.53
CA ASP A 272 -11.55 -4.21 4.75
C ASP A 272 -10.16 -4.09 5.39
N GLY A 273 -9.39 -3.06 5.04
CA GLY A 273 -8.16 -2.63 5.71
C GLY A 273 -7.86 -1.15 5.45
N VAL A 274 -6.98 -0.55 6.26
CA VAL A 274 -6.66 0.89 6.17
C VAL A 274 -6.15 1.29 4.76
N TRP A 275 -5.41 0.40 4.10
CA TRP A 275 -4.90 0.61 2.74
C TRP A 275 -5.98 0.58 1.66
N ASP A 276 -7.11 -0.13 1.89
CA ASP A 276 -8.20 -0.20 0.91
C ASP A 276 -8.86 1.17 0.74
N HIS A 277 -8.85 2.01 1.77
CA HIS A 277 -9.29 3.42 1.67
C HIS A 277 -8.38 4.26 0.76
N PHE A 278 -7.14 3.84 0.55
CA PHE A 278 -6.19 4.53 -0.33
C PHE A 278 -6.15 3.93 -1.74
N TRP A 279 -6.56 2.67 -1.92
CA TRP A 279 -6.61 2.00 -3.22
C TRP A 279 -7.61 0.84 -3.19
N ILE A 280 -8.75 1.02 -3.83
CA ILE A 280 -9.83 0.02 -3.88
C ILE A 280 -9.67 -0.89 -5.11
N SER A 281 -9.86 -2.20 -4.95
CA SER A 281 -10.13 -3.13 -6.06
C SER A 281 -11.61 -3.49 -6.07
N THR A 282 -12.35 -3.08 -7.11
CA THR A 282 -13.80 -3.34 -7.19
C THR A 282 -14.15 -4.63 -7.93
N ASP A 283 -13.22 -5.17 -8.72
CA ASP A 283 -13.41 -6.36 -9.55
C ASP A 283 -12.22 -7.34 -9.37
N PRO A 284 -12.17 -8.13 -8.28
CA PRO A 284 -11.09 -9.08 -8.07
C PRO A 284 -11.13 -10.19 -9.13
N SER A 285 -9.96 -10.56 -9.66
CA SER A 285 -9.85 -11.63 -10.67
C SER A 285 -8.92 -12.75 -10.23
N THR A 286 -9.35 -13.99 -10.48
CA THR A 286 -8.55 -15.21 -10.26
C THR A 286 -7.50 -15.45 -11.35
N VAL A 287 -7.52 -14.66 -12.43
CA VAL A 287 -6.56 -14.79 -13.53
C VAL A 287 -5.17 -14.31 -13.06
N PRO A 288 -4.09 -15.03 -13.39
CA PRO A 288 -2.73 -14.63 -13.02
C PRO A 288 -2.40 -13.19 -13.46
N VAL A 289 -1.87 -12.39 -12.53
CA VAL A 289 -1.54 -10.97 -12.76
C VAL A 289 -0.68 -10.77 -14.00
N LEU A 290 0.28 -11.66 -14.26
CA LEU A 290 1.15 -11.59 -15.45
C LEU A 290 0.35 -11.54 -16.76
N LEU A 291 -0.72 -12.33 -16.88
CA LEU A 291 -1.58 -12.34 -18.06
C LEU A 291 -2.42 -11.06 -18.15
N ARG A 292 -2.84 -10.52 -17.00
CA ARG A 292 -3.66 -9.31 -16.92
C ARG A 292 -2.88 -8.04 -17.27
N VAL A 293 -1.57 -8.02 -17.03
CA VAL A 293 -0.70 -6.86 -17.32
C VAL A 293 -0.17 -6.89 -18.76
N LEU A 294 -0.24 -8.04 -19.47
CA LEU A 294 0.20 -8.17 -20.87
C LEU A 294 -0.42 -7.12 -21.81
N PRO A 295 -1.74 -6.86 -21.82
CA PRO A 295 -2.33 -5.85 -22.71
C PRO A 295 -1.73 -4.46 -22.49
N THR A 296 -1.46 -4.10 -21.24
CA THR A 296 -0.82 -2.82 -20.91
C THR A 296 0.63 -2.78 -21.42
N LEU A 297 1.40 -3.85 -21.21
CA LEU A 297 2.79 -3.93 -21.69
C LEU A 297 2.86 -3.87 -23.21
N VAL A 298 1.93 -4.52 -23.92
CA VAL A 298 1.81 -4.47 -25.37
C VAL A 298 1.50 -3.05 -25.82
N LEU A 299 0.53 -2.38 -25.20
CA LEU A 299 0.20 -0.98 -25.51
C LEU A 299 1.41 -0.06 -25.30
N ILE A 300 2.13 -0.19 -24.19
CA ILE A 300 3.35 0.58 -23.91
C ILE A 300 4.41 0.32 -24.98
N GLY A 301 4.62 -0.95 -25.36
CA GLY A 301 5.57 -1.33 -26.41
C GLY A 301 5.21 -0.74 -27.78
N LEU A 302 3.93 -0.77 -28.16
CA LEU A 302 3.43 -0.18 -29.40
C LEU A 302 3.59 1.35 -29.41
N LEU A 303 3.28 2.01 -28.30
CA LEU A 303 3.43 3.46 -28.14
C LEU A 303 4.90 3.87 -28.27
N TRP A 304 5.79 3.10 -27.66
CA TRP A 304 7.24 3.31 -27.77
C TRP A 304 7.74 3.15 -29.22
N LEU A 305 7.33 2.08 -29.91
CA LEU A 305 7.69 1.87 -31.32
C LEU A 305 7.15 2.99 -32.23
N GLY A 306 5.94 3.49 -31.96
CA GLY A 306 5.36 4.63 -32.68
C GLY A 306 6.17 5.93 -32.48
N LEU A 307 6.55 6.22 -31.24
CA LEU A 307 7.37 7.39 -30.89
C LEU A 307 8.79 7.31 -31.48
N ASP A 308 9.43 6.14 -31.44
CA ASP A 308 10.76 5.93 -32.03
C ASP A 308 10.73 6.16 -33.55
N ARG A 309 9.69 5.66 -34.24
CA ARG A 309 9.50 5.93 -35.67
C ARG A 309 9.36 7.42 -35.97
N LEU A 310 8.53 8.14 -35.20
CA LEU A 310 8.31 9.58 -35.38
C LEU A 310 9.60 10.40 -35.18
N ASN A 311 10.43 10.05 -34.19
CA ASN A 311 11.71 10.72 -33.97
C ASN A 311 12.70 10.46 -35.12
N ARG A 312 12.83 9.21 -35.58
CA ARG A 312 13.71 8.89 -36.72
C ARG A 312 13.29 9.57 -38.02
N THR A 313 11.99 9.85 -38.21
CA THR A 313 11.51 10.60 -39.38
C THR A 313 11.77 12.10 -39.27
N ARG A 314 11.81 12.67 -38.05
CA ARG A 314 12.17 14.08 -37.83
C ARG A 314 13.65 14.37 -38.04
N ASP A 315 14.53 13.41 -37.73
CA ASP A 315 15.98 13.58 -37.95
C ASP A 315 16.40 13.42 -39.43
N ARG A 316 15.46 13.03 -40.31
CA ARG A 316 15.69 12.83 -41.76
C ARG A 316 15.04 13.90 -42.64
N ALA A 317 14.26 14.81 -42.04
CA ALA A 317 13.61 15.94 -42.72
C ALA A 317 14.34 17.23 -42.37
#